data_AF-A0A7X0NGN6-F1
#
_entry.id   AF-A0A7X0NGN6-F1
#
_cell.length_a   1.000
_cell.length_b   1.000
_cell.length_c   1.000
_cell.angle_alpha   90.00
_cell.angle_beta   90.00
_cell.angle_gamma   90.00
#
_symmetry.space_group_name_H-M   'P 1'
#
loop_
_entity.id
_entity.type
_entity.pdbx_description
1 polymer ?
#
loop_
_entity_poly.entity_id
_entity_poly.type
_entity_poly.pdbx_seq_one_letter_code
_entity_poly.pdbx_strand_id
1 'polypeptide(L)'
;MTTRNPSKFLINKFKEADYQFIIPSCSVRFVNTFVNEMPIEWHEFNRDILIKKIREACEAGVTLSLVKRKRIDAISGYAYEIVS
;
A
#
# COMPACT_ATOMS: atom_id res chain seq x y z
N MET A 1 15.73 -9.74 -7.37
CA MET A 1 14.97 -10.62 -6.45
C MET A 1 13.54 -10.12 -6.46
N THR A 2 12.59 -10.89 -6.99
CA THR A 2 11.17 -10.50 -7.01
C THR A 2 10.55 -10.74 -5.65
N THR A 3 9.83 -9.74 -5.14
CA THR A 3 9.13 -9.81 -3.86
C THR A 3 8.11 -10.96 -3.84
N ARG A 4 8.28 -11.92 -2.92
CA ARG A 4 7.38 -13.09 -2.77
C ARG A 4 5.99 -12.74 -2.23
N ASN A 5 5.85 -11.61 -1.52
CA ASN A 5 4.57 -11.10 -1.03
C ASN A 5 4.53 -9.56 -1.17
N PRO A 6 4.00 -9.05 -2.30
CA PRO A 6 3.95 -7.61 -2.60
C PRO A 6 3.21 -6.80 -1.52
N SER A 7 2.15 -7.36 -0.93
CA SER A 7 1.35 -6.68 0.09
C SER A 7 2.15 -6.44 1.36
N LYS A 8 2.85 -7.47 1.86
CA LYS A 8 3.69 -7.36 3.05
C LYS A 8 4.87 -6.43 2.81
N PHE A 9 5.51 -6.52 1.64
CA PHE A 9 6.60 -5.62 1.26
C PHE A 9 6.14 -4.17 1.24
N LEU A 10 5.00 -3.88 0.61
CA LEU A 10 4.45 -2.52 0.53
C LEU A 10 4.23 -1.94 1.93
N ILE A 11 3.55 -2.68 2.80
CA ILE A 11 3.28 -2.25 4.19
C ILE A 11 4.58 -2.04 4.97
N ASN A 12 5.55 -2.94 4.81
CA ASN A 12 6.87 -2.78 5.42
C ASN A 12 7.58 -1.52 4.95
N LYS A 13 7.51 -1.18 3.66
CA LYS A 13 8.11 0.07 3.15
C LYS A 13 7.48 1.31 3.76
N PHE A 14 6.16 1.33 3.93
CA PHE A 14 5.51 2.41 4.67
C PHE A 14 5.95 2.48 6.14
N LYS A 15 6.10 1.32 6.80
CA LYS A 15 6.58 1.23 8.18
C LYS A 15 8.04 1.70 8.33
N GLU A 16 8.92 1.29 7.41
CA GLU A 16 10.32 1.71 7.33
C GLU A 16 10.47 3.22 7.11
N ALA A 17 9.47 3.85 6.48
CA ALA A 17 9.40 5.29 6.26
C ALA A 17 8.59 6.04 7.34
N ASP A 18 8.35 5.40 8.50
CA ASP A 18 7.64 5.96 9.67
C ASP A 18 6.22 6.50 9.37
N TYR A 19 5.54 5.96 8.36
CA TYR A 19 4.14 6.29 8.12
C TYR A 19 3.26 5.63 9.17
N GLN A 20 2.34 6.42 9.74
CA GLN A 20 1.28 5.89 10.60
C GLN A 20 0.06 5.39 9.81
N PHE A 21 -0.16 5.98 8.63
CA PHE A 21 -1.33 5.69 7.79
C PHE A 21 -0.92 5.51 6.33
N ILE A 22 -1.60 4.58 5.66
CA ILE A 22 -1.55 4.41 4.21
C ILE A 22 -2.89 4.92 3.65
N ILE A 23 -2.83 5.90 2.75
CA ILE A 23 -3.98 6.41 2.01
C ILE A 23 -3.76 6.07 0.53
N PRO A 24 -4.45 5.05 -0.02
CA PRO A 24 -4.10 4.50 -1.33
C PRO A 24 -4.00 5.53 -2.47
N SER A 25 -4.90 6.52 -2.49
CA SER A 25 -4.91 7.60 -3.49
C SER A 25 -3.73 8.56 -3.41
N CYS A 26 -3.15 8.73 -2.22
CA CYS A 26 -2.00 9.60 -1.95
C CYS A 26 -0.67 8.83 -2.01
N SER A 27 -0.73 7.50 -1.94
CA SER A 27 0.43 6.61 -1.84
C SER A 27 1.11 6.28 -3.17
N VAL A 28 0.51 6.61 -4.33
CA VAL A 28 1.02 6.20 -5.65
C VAL A 28 2.45 6.65 -5.89
N ARG A 29 2.77 7.92 -5.56
CA ARG A 29 4.12 8.45 -5.78
C ARG A 29 5.18 7.72 -4.95
N PHE A 30 4.84 7.39 -3.71
CA PHE A 30 5.70 6.60 -2.82
C PHE A 30 5.88 5.17 -3.34
N VAL A 31 4.81 4.51 -3.77
CA VAL A 31 4.91 3.15 -4.29
C VAL A 31 5.72 3.09 -5.57
N ASN A 32 5.61 4.11 -6.42
CA ASN A 32 6.41 4.21 -7.64
C ASN A 32 7.92 4.29 -7.40
N THR A 33 8.40 4.76 -6.24
CA THR A 33 9.85 4.75 -5.94
C THR A 33 10.40 3.33 -5.74
N PHE A 34 9.53 2.37 -5.43
CA PHE A 34 9.88 0.97 -5.20
C PHE A 34 9.32 0.05 -6.30
N VAL A 35 8.82 0.59 -7.41
CA VAL A 35 8.17 -0.21 -8.45
C VAL A 35 9.11 -1.27 -9.03
N ASN A 36 10.40 -0.96 -9.16
CA ASN A 36 11.42 -1.89 -9.63
C ASN A 36 11.65 -3.10 -8.70
N GLU A 37 11.22 -3.02 -7.43
CA GLU A 37 11.29 -4.11 -6.44
C GLU A 37 9.97 -4.92 -6.38
N MET A 38 8.93 -4.45 -7.09
CA MET A 38 7.64 -5.11 -7.22
C MET A 38 7.63 -6.09 -8.41
N PRO A 39 6.61 -6.98 -8.51
CA PRO A 39 6.41 -7.79 -9.70
C PRO A 39 6.38 -6.94 -10.97
N ILE A 40 6.96 -7.47 -12.06
CA ILE A 40 7.12 -6.75 -13.35
C ILE A 40 5.79 -6.17 -13.85
N GLU A 41 4.69 -6.86 -13.63
CA GLU A 41 3.34 -6.38 -13.99
C GLU A 41 3.03 -4.99 -13.43
N TRP A 42 3.54 -4.65 -12.25
CA TRP A 42 3.26 -3.36 -11.60
C TRP A 42 3.98 -2.19 -12.27
N HIS A 43 5.00 -2.46 -13.08
CA HIS A 43 5.83 -1.43 -13.72
C HIS A 43 5.05 -0.68 -14.80
N GLU A 44 4.06 -1.35 -15.40
CA GLU A 44 3.23 -0.80 -16.48
C GLU A 44 1.86 -0.31 -15.98
N PHE A 45 1.57 -0.45 -14.68
CA PHE A 45 0.28 -0.03 -14.14
C PHE A 45 0.14 1.49 -14.17
N ASN A 46 -0.99 1.94 -14.70
CA ASN A 46 -1.40 3.33 -14.59
C ASN A 46 -1.79 3.66 -13.14
N ARG A 47 -2.00 4.96 -12.87
CA ARG A 47 -2.34 5.48 -11.55
C ARG A 47 -3.53 4.77 -10.90
N ASP A 48 -4.61 4.55 -11.64
CA ASP A 48 -5.85 3.99 -11.08
C ASP A 48 -5.69 2.52 -10.72
N ILE A 49 -4.98 1.76 -11.57
CA ILE A 49 -4.63 0.36 -11.30
C ILE A 49 -3.72 0.29 -10.06
N LEU A 50 -2.72 1.17 -9.94
CA LEU A 50 -1.86 1.23 -8.77
C LEU A 50 -2.66 1.52 -7.49
N ILE A 51 -3.57 2.49 -7.50
CA ILE A 51 -4.43 2.79 -6.34
C ILE A 51 -5.24 1.54 -5.94
N LYS A 52 -5.80 0.83 -6.92
CA LYS A 52 -6.54 -0.42 -6.67
C LYS A 52 -5.63 -1.48 -6.05
N LYS A 53 -4.41 -1.66 -6.57
CA LYS A 53 -3.44 -2.62 -6.05
C LYS A 53 -2.94 -2.28 -4.65
N ILE A 54 -2.72 -1.01 -4.36
CA ILE A 54 -2.39 -0.54 -3.01
C ILE A 54 -3.54 -0.85 -2.04
N ARG A 55 -4.78 -0.63 -2.46
CA ARG A 55 -5.96 -0.99 -1.66
C ARG A 55 -6.01 -2.50 -1.41
N GLU A 56 -5.88 -3.32 -2.44
CA GLU A 56 -5.84 -4.79 -2.32
C GLU A 56 -4.73 -5.25 -1.36
N ALA A 57 -3.55 -4.64 -1.43
CA ALA A 57 -2.44 -4.91 -0.52
C ALA A 57 -2.77 -4.55 0.93
N CYS A 58 -3.40 -3.39 1.16
CA CYS A 58 -3.82 -2.99 2.49
C CYS A 58 -4.93 -3.89 3.04
N GLU A 59 -5.89 -4.30 2.21
CA GLU A 59 -6.95 -5.25 2.58
C GLU A 59 -6.39 -6.62 2.97
N ALA A 60 -5.40 -7.12 2.23
CA ALA A 60 -4.63 -8.31 2.64
C ALA A 60 -3.83 -8.07 3.92
N GLY A 61 -3.34 -6.84 4.14
CA GLY A 61 -2.72 -6.45 5.41
C GLY A 61 -3.69 -6.49 6.59
N VAL A 62 -4.97 -6.13 6.38
CA VAL A 62 -6.01 -6.21 7.41
C VAL A 62 -6.25 -7.65 7.83
N THR A 63 -6.35 -8.58 6.87
CA THR A 63 -6.53 -10.01 7.18
C THR A 63 -5.31 -10.61 7.89
N LEU A 64 -4.12 -10.01 7.69
CA LEU A 64 -2.87 -10.38 8.36
C LEU A 64 -2.58 -9.56 9.64
N SER A 65 -3.52 -8.72 10.09
CA SER A 65 -3.36 -7.84 11.26
C SER A 65 -2.16 -6.86 11.20
N LEU A 66 -1.67 -6.55 9.99
CA LEU A 66 -0.58 -5.58 9.77
C LEU A 66 -1.07 -4.14 9.71
N VAL A 67 -2.33 -3.95 9.31
CA VAL A 67 -2.99 -2.64 9.24
C VAL A 67 -4.44 -2.75 9.70
N LYS A 68 -5.05 -1.63 10.09
CA LYS A 68 -6.47 -1.52 10.44
C LYS A 68 -7.16 -0.49 9.55
N ARG A 69 -8.41 -0.77 9.15
CA ARG A 69 -9.21 0.21 8.41
C ARG A 69 -9.63 1.34 9.36
N LYS A 70 -9.41 2.58 8.95
CA LYS A 70 -9.81 3.79 9.67
C LYS A 70 -10.55 4.71 8.72
N ARG A 71 -11.75 5.16 9.10
CA ARG A 71 -12.51 6.14 8.34
C ARG A 71 -11.98 7.54 8.69
N ILE A 72 -11.72 8.35 7.68
CA ILE A 72 -11.28 9.74 7.84
C ILE A 72 -12.19 10.59 6.97
N ASP A 73 -12.87 11.57 7.57
CA ASP A 73 -13.92 12.35 6.89
C ASP A 73 -13.41 13.19 5.72
N ALA A 74 -12.11 13.50 5.70
CA ALA A 74 -11.46 14.29 4.66
C ALA A 74 -11.09 13.50 3.39
N ILE A 75 -11.29 12.17 3.35
CA ILE A 75 -10.95 11.34 2.19
C ILE A 75 -12.12 10.42 1.80
N SER A 76 -12.28 10.22 0.49
CA SER A 76 -13.20 9.20 -0.02
C SER A 76 -12.60 7.81 0.19
N GLY A 77 -13.17 7.04 1.12
CA GLY A 77 -12.77 5.65 1.43
C GLY A 77 -12.18 5.47 2.82
N TYR A 78 -11.27 4.49 2.95
CA TYR A 78 -10.56 4.19 4.18
C TYR A 78 -9.09 4.61 4.10
N ALA A 79 -8.58 5.15 5.20
CA ALA A 79 -7.16 5.09 5.50
C ALA A 79 -6.84 3.76 6.19
N TYR A 80 -5.60 3.30 6.07
CA TYR A 80 -5.14 2.08 6.70
C TYR A 80 -4.08 2.43 7.72
N GLU A 81 -4.42 2.33 9.00
CA GLU A 81 -3.53 2.57 10.13
C GLU A 81 -2.55 1.40 10.26
N ILE A 82 -1.25 1.66 10.24
CA ILE A 82 -0.23 0.63 10.39
C ILE A 82 -0.19 0.17 11.84
N VAL A 83 -0.28 -1.14 12.05
CA VAL A 83 -0.17 -1.75 13.37
C VAL A 83 1.31 -1.96 13.66
N SER A 84 1.78 -1.35 14.76
CA SER A 84 3.16 -1.49 15.26
C SER A 84 3.53 -2.93 15.58
#